data_AF-A0A7L6A5B7-F1
#
_entry.id   AF-A0A7L6A5B7-F1
#
_cell.length_a   1.000
_cell.length_b   1.000
_cell.length_c   1.000
_cell.angle_alpha   90.00
_cell.angle_beta   90.00
_cell.angle_gamma   90.00
#
_symmetry.space_group_name_H-M   'P 1'
#
loop_
_entity.id
_entity.type
_entity.pdbx_description
1 polymer ?
#
loop_
_entity_poly.entity_id
_entity_poly.type
_entity_poly.pdbx_seq_one_letter_code
_entity_poly.pdbx_strand_id
1 'polypeptide(L)'
;MAQEYMHYSEITLEIGRLSDQKASGTVFIATRDNHIAQMMLDRGEIVFIFYAGKRGHEALNLLTTIREGRYRFQEGGVVSRGVPLPPTREILLTLSSGPGQVPSHANDAHAPEGRRLSAAQKKLLESCLADCIGPMAAIICEDHFSSAGSFQATVDALAAEIPSPGQARKFREMVAQGVG
;
A
#
# COMPACT_ATOMS: atom_id res chain seq x y z
N MET A 1 29.86 -18.88 -21.29
CA MET A 1 28.59 -18.68 -22.02
C MET A 1 28.10 -17.29 -21.70
N ALA A 2 28.10 -16.37 -22.67
CA ALA A 2 27.76 -14.96 -22.43
C ALA A 2 26.30 -14.85 -21.97
N GLN A 3 26.09 -14.48 -20.71
CA GLN A 3 24.75 -14.10 -20.25
C GLN A 3 24.51 -12.67 -20.70
N GLU A 4 23.76 -12.58 -21.80
CA GLU A 4 23.33 -11.34 -22.42
C GLU A 4 22.44 -10.56 -21.44
N TYR A 5 22.62 -9.24 -21.40
CA TYR A 5 21.75 -8.37 -20.63
C TYR A 5 20.43 -8.24 -21.39
N MET A 6 19.33 -8.67 -20.79
CA MET A 6 17.99 -8.53 -21.35
C MET A 6 17.36 -7.23 -20.85
N HIS A 7 16.56 -6.60 -21.71
CA HIS A 7 15.79 -5.43 -21.31
C HIS A 7 14.66 -5.84 -20.36
N TYR A 8 14.27 -4.96 -19.44
CA TYR A 8 13.24 -5.25 -18.44
C TYR A 8 11.92 -5.77 -19.04
N SER A 9 11.56 -5.28 -20.23
CA SER A 9 10.39 -5.72 -20.99
C SER A 9 10.46 -7.21 -21.37
N GLU A 10 11.63 -7.70 -21.81
CA GLU A 10 11.82 -9.11 -22.13
C GLU A 10 11.83 -9.98 -20.89
N ILE A 11 12.44 -9.50 -19.81
CA ILE A 11 12.44 -10.19 -18.50
C ILE A 11 11.00 -10.39 -18.01
N THR A 12 10.17 -9.34 -18.11
CA THR A 12 8.77 -9.38 -17.69
C THR A 12 7.94 -10.33 -18.57
N LEU A 13 8.20 -10.34 -19.88
CA LEU A 13 7.57 -11.30 -20.80
C LEU A 13 7.91 -12.75 -20.43
N GLU A 14 9.17 -13.05 -20.12
CA GLU A 14 9.57 -14.42 -19.77
C GLU A 14 8.99 -14.86 -18.42
N ILE A 15 8.92 -13.96 -17.43
CA ILE A 15 8.23 -14.22 -16.14
C ILE A 15 6.73 -14.51 -16.38
N GLY A 16 6.08 -13.74 -17.25
CA GLY A 16 4.70 -13.98 -17.66
C GLY A 16 4.53 -15.34 -18.33
N ARG A 17 5.46 -15.71 -19.22
CA ARG A 17 5.48 -17.01 -19.90
C ARG A 17 5.66 -18.19 -18.95
N LEU A 18 6.51 -18.04 -17.93
CA LEU A 18 6.68 -19.06 -16.89
C LEU A 18 5.43 -19.22 -16.02
N SER A 19 4.75 -18.10 -15.73
CA SER A 19 3.50 -18.10 -14.98
C SER A 19 2.38 -18.82 -15.75
N ASP A 20 2.27 -18.57 -17.06
CA ASP A 20 1.32 -19.24 -17.95
C ASP A 20 1.59 -20.75 -18.08
N GLN A 21 2.87 -21.13 -18.22
CA GLN A 21 3.31 -22.52 -18.27
C GLN A 21 3.22 -23.27 -16.94
N LYS A 22 2.80 -22.60 -15.85
CA LYS A 22 2.76 -23.15 -14.49
C LYS A 22 4.11 -23.69 -14.03
N ALA A 23 5.19 -23.04 -14.47
CA ALA A 23 6.55 -23.43 -14.10
C ALA A 23 6.79 -23.21 -12.61
N SER A 24 7.57 -24.11 -12.00
CA SER A 24 7.94 -24.03 -10.59
C SER A 24 9.47 -23.93 -10.47
N GLY A 25 9.96 -22.90 -9.80
CA GLY A 25 11.39 -22.66 -9.70
C GLY A 25 11.73 -21.27 -9.20
N THR A 26 12.99 -20.90 -9.30
CA THR A 26 13.50 -19.60 -8.86
C THR A 26 14.05 -18.82 -10.04
N VAL A 27 13.52 -17.61 -10.23
CA VAL A 27 14.02 -16.60 -11.15
C VAL A 27 15.04 -15.73 -10.42
N PHE A 28 16.20 -15.55 -11.05
CA PHE A 28 17.25 -14.64 -10.60
C PHE A 28 17.45 -13.55 -11.65
N ILE A 29 17.52 -12.30 -11.22
CA ILE A 29 17.76 -11.16 -12.10
C ILE A 29 18.94 -10.38 -11.52
N ALA A 30 20.10 -10.44 -12.17
CA ALA A 30 21.25 -9.64 -11.77
C ALA A 30 21.27 -8.32 -12.55
N THR A 31 21.15 -7.20 -11.85
CA THR A 31 21.16 -5.86 -12.44
C THR A 31 22.58 -5.33 -12.60
N ARG A 32 22.76 -4.27 -13.40
CA ARG A 32 24.07 -3.59 -13.54
C ARG A 32 24.58 -2.97 -12.24
N ASP A 33 23.67 -2.62 -11.34
CA ASP A 33 23.98 -2.03 -10.03
C ASP A 33 24.48 -3.07 -9.00
N ASN A 34 24.83 -4.28 -9.46
CA ASN A 34 25.24 -5.43 -8.64
C ASN A 34 24.16 -5.89 -7.63
N HIS A 35 22.92 -5.42 -7.79
CA HIS A 35 21.77 -5.93 -7.06
C HIS A 35 21.20 -7.17 -7.74
N ILE A 36 20.91 -8.18 -6.93
CA ILE A 36 20.29 -9.44 -7.37
C ILE A 36 18.84 -9.44 -6.91
N ALA A 37 17.92 -9.56 -7.87
CA ALA A 37 16.54 -9.93 -7.62
C ALA A 37 16.40 -11.45 -7.59
N GLN A 38 15.59 -11.95 -6.67
CA GLN A 38 15.19 -13.35 -6.61
C GLN A 38 13.67 -13.42 -6.51
N MET A 39 13.06 -14.29 -7.31
CA MET A 39 11.63 -14.53 -7.30
C MET A 39 11.37 -16.03 -7.35
N MET A 40 10.55 -16.55 -6.45
CA MET A 40 10.13 -17.95 -6.48
C MET A 40 8.75 -18.06 -7.10
N LEU A 41 8.64 -18.99 -8.03
CA LEU A 41 7.40 -19.39 -8.67
C LEU A 41 7.06 -20.81 -8.21
N ASP A 42 5.84 -21.03 -7.74
CA ASP A 42 5.25 -22.34 -7.46
C ASP A 42 4.06 -22.55 -8.40
N ARG A 43 4.13 -23.52 -9.31
CA ARG A 43 3.07 -23.84 -10.28
C ARG A 43 2.56 -22.61 -11.07
N GLY A 44 3.46 -21.69 -11.39
CA GLY A 44 3.16 -20.42 -12.06
C GLY A 44 2.66 -19.31 -11.14
N GLU A 45 2.63 -19.53 -9.84
CA GLU A 45 2.28 -18.53 -8.83
C GLU A 45 3.52 -17.94 -8.17
N ILE A 46 3.61 -16.61 -8.09
CA ILE A 46 4.76 -15.95 -7.45
C ILE A 46 4.55 -15.97 -5.94
N VAL A 47 5.24 -16.90 -5.28
CA VAL A 47 5.13 -17.13 -3.83
C VAL A 47 6.19 -16.38 -3.03
N PHE A 48 7.22 -15.84 -3.68
CA PHE A 48 8.25 -15.04 -3.02
C PHE A 48 8.92 -14.05 -3.98
N ILE A 49 9.17 -12.82 -3.50
CA ILE A 49 9.96 -11.81 -4.22
C ILE A 49 10.95 -11.20 -3.24
N PHE A 50 12.20 -11.08 -3.66
CA PHE A 50 13.29 -10.42 -2.96
C PHE A 50 14.10 -9.55 -3.91
N TYR A 51 14.42 -8.34 -3.49
CA TYR A 51 15.28 -7.43 -4.25
C TYR A 51 16.02 -6.50 -3.30
N ALA A 52 17.35 -6.44 -3.40
CA ALA A 52 18.19 -5.51 -2.63
C ALA A 52 17.88 -5.45 -1.11
N GLY A 53 17.61 -6.59 -0.48
CA GLY A 53 17.27 -6.66 0.95
C GLY A 53 15.79 -6.45 1.28
N LYS A 54 14.98 -6.02 0.30
CA LYS A 54 13.52 -5.88 0.41
C LYS A 54 12.80 -7.14 -0.04
N ARG A 55 11.57 -7.33 0.43
CA ARG A 55 10.72 -8.49 0.14
C ARG A 55 9.31 -8.05 -0.21
N GLY A 56 8.58 -8.90 -0.95
CA GLY A 56 7.16 -8.67 -1.22
C GLY A 56 6.91 -7.40 -2.02
N HIS A 57 5.94 -6.58 -1.59
CA HIS A 57 5.55 -5.34 -2.25
C HIS A 57 6.69 -4.33 -2.39
N GLU A 58 7.56 -4.18 -1.38
CA GLU A 58 8.70 -3.26 -1.47
C GLU A 58 9.70 -3.71 -2.54
N ALA A 59 9.93 -5.02 -2.65
CA ALA A 59 10.79 -5.58 -3.70
C ALA A 59 10.18 -5.42 -5.09
N LEU A 60 8.85 -5.57 -5.21
CA LEU A 60 8.12 -5.37 -6.45
C LEU A 60 8.26 -3.93 -6.97
N ASN A 61 8.12 -2.93 -6.10
CA ASN A 61 8.30 -1.54 -6.50
C ASN A 61 9.71 -1.29 -7.03
N LEU A 62 10.72 -1.79 -6.32
CA LEU A 62 12.12 -1.65 -6.74
C LEU A 62 12.44 -2.43 -8.03
N LEU A 63 11.81 -3.58 -8.26
CA LEU A 63 11.95 -4.34 -9.52
C LEU A 63 11.56 -3.49 -10.74
N THR A 64 10.55 -2.61 -10.62
CA THR A 64 10.14 -1.72 -11.73
C THR A 64 11.19 -0.66 -12.09
N THR A 65 12.14 -0.39 -11.18
CA THR A 65 13.24 0.56 -11.45
C THR A 65 14.36 -0.06 -12.30
N ILE A 66 14.33 -1.38 -12.49
CA ILE A 66 15.31 -2.09 -13.30
C ILE A 66 15.05 -1.78 -14.78
N ARG A 67 16.09 -1.34 -15.48
CA ARG A 67 16.03 -1.09 -16.93
C ARG A 67 16.49 -2.30 -17.74
N GLU A 68 17.56 -2.94 -17.28
CA GLU A 68 18.18 -4.08 -17.92
C GLU A 68 18.84 -4.97 -16.86
N GLY A 69 18.84 -6.27 -17.10
CA GLY A 69 19.36 -7.25 -16.17
C GLY A 69 19.63 -8.59 -16.83
N ARG A 70 20.48 -9.37 -16.18
CA ARG A 70 20.72 -10.76 -16.56
C ARG A 70 19.67 -11.63 -15.89
N TYR A 71 18.76 -12.13 -16.70
CA TYR A 71 17.72 -13.04 -16.26
C TYR A 71 18.22 -14.50 -16.30
N ARG A 72 17.90 -15.26 -15.26
CA ARG A 72 18.16 -16.69 -15.18
C ARG A 72 17.06 -17.39 -14.41
N PHE A 73 16.40 -18.34 -15.06
CA PHE A 73 15.48 -19.26 -14.40
C PHE A 73 16.21 -20.53 -13.98
N GLN A 74 15.92 -20.98 -12.76
CA GLN A 74 16.37 -22.26 -12.24
C GLN A 74 15.14 -23.06 -11.77
N GLU A 75 14.78 -24.08 -12.54
CA GLU A 75 13.70 -25.00 -12.18
C GLU A 75 14.07 -25.79 -10.92
N GLY A 76 13.11 -25.96 -10.01
CA GLY A 76 13.34 -26.67 -8.75
C GLY A 76 12.20 -26.57 -7.77
N GLY A 77 12.27 -27.39 -6.70
CA GLY A 77 11.28 -27.38 -5.62
C GLY A 77 11.37 -26.09 -4.81
N VAL A 78 10.32 -25.28 -4.87
CA VAL A 78 10.19 -24.06 -4.07
C VAL A 78 9.50 -24.37 -2.74
N VAL A 79 9.99 -23.78 -1.66
CA VAL A 79 9.36 -23.88 -0.34
C VAL A 79 8.66 -22.55 -0.08
N SER A 80 7.33 -22.56 -0.14
CA SER A 80 6.51 -21.39 0.18
C SER A 80 6.78 -20.94 1.61
N ARG A 81 7.49 -19.82 1.75
CA ARG A 81 7.64 -19.10 3.01
C ARG A 81 6.54 -18.05 3.02
N GLY A 82 5.52 -18.24 3.86
CA GLY A 82 4.29 -17.44 3.92
C GLY A 82 4.52 -15.95 4.17
N VAL A 83 4.93 -15.22 3.14
CA VAL A 83 4.95 -13.77 3.10
C VAL A 83 3.65 -13.33 2.40
N PRO A 84 2.94 -12.33 2.93
CA PRO A 84 1.78 -11.76 2.23
C PRO A 84 2.26 -11.07 0.95
N LEU A 85 2.08 -11.76 -0.17
CA LEU A 85 2.30 -11.24 -1.51
C LEU A 85 0.95 -11.03 -2.19
N PRO A 86 0.84 -10.01 -3.05
CA PRO A 86 -0.34 -9.86 -3.87
C PRO A 86 -0.42 -11.03 -4.86
N PRO A 87 -1.62 -11.38 -5.34
CA PRO A 87 -1.78 -12.45 -6.31
C PRO A 87 -0.92 -12.23 -7.55
N THR A 88 -0.40 -13.31 -8.13
CA THR A 88 0.52 -13.32 -9.29
C THR A 88 0.11 -12.38 -10.41
N ARG A 89 -1.20 -12.29 -10.69
CA ARG A 89 -1.75 -11.37 -11.69
C ARG A 89 -1.42 -9.89 -11.41
N GLU A 90 -1.52 -9.44 -10.16
CA GLU A 90 -1.20 -8.07 -9.77
C GLU A 90 0.31 -7.81 -9.84
N ILE A 91 1.12 -8.82 -9.51
CA ILE A 91 2.56 -8.75 -9.64
C ILE A 91 2.94 -8.58 -11.11
N LEU A 92 2.40 -9.41 -12.00
CA LEU A 92 2.65 -9.34 -13.44
C LEU A 92 2.16 -8.02 -14.04
N LEU A 93 1.00 -7.52 -13.63
CA LEU A 93 0.49 -6.20 -14.03
C LEU A 93 1.43 -5.07 -13.58
N THR A 94 1.92 -5.11 -12.35
CA THR A 94 2.86 -4.12 -11.82
C THR A 94 4.19 -4.17 -12.57
N LEU A 95 4.69 -5.36 -12.89
CA LEU A 95 5.92 -5.52 -13.66
C LEU A 95 5.75 -5.05 -15.12
N SER A 96 4.61 -5.31 -15.76
CA SER A 96 4.35 -4.90 -17.14
C SER A 96 4.04 -3.41 -17.29
N SER A 97 3.55 -2.75 -16.24
CA SER A 97 3.18 -1.33 -16.26
C SER A 97 4.37 -0.37 -16.06
N GLY A 98 5.55 -0.89 -15.67
CA GLY A 98 6.75 -0.07 -15.45
C GLY A 98 6.63 0.95 -14.30
N PRO A 99 7.70 1.72 -14.00
CA PRO A 99 7.69 2.71 -12.94
C PRO A 99 6.88 3.93 -13.41
N GLY A 100 5.56 3.89 -13.24
CA GLY A 100 4.73 5.03 -13.62
C GLY A 100 3.22 4.82 -13.62
N GLN A 101 2.71 3.62 -13.40
CA GLN A 101 1.25 3.42 -13.35
C GLN A 101 0.90 2.53 -12.17
N VAL A 102 0.55 3.17 -11.06
CA VAL A 102 -0.26 2.55 -10.00
C VAL A 102 -1.62 2.18 -10.61
N PRO A 103 -2.00 0.90 -10.71
CA PRO A 103 -3.38 0.55 -10.96
C PRO A 103 -4.07 0.68 -9.61
N SER A 104 -4.64 1.86 -9.36
CA SER A 104 -5.68 2.00 -8.36
C SER A 104 -6.80 1.03 -8.74
N HIS A 105 -7.12 0.14 -7.79
CA HIS A 105 -8.25 -0.78 -7.82
C HIS A 105 -9.49 -0.14 -8.48
N ALA A 106 -9.88 -0.66 -9.63
CA ALA A 106 -11.21 -0.46 -10.16
C ALA A 106 -12.12 -1.55 -9.57
N ASN A 107 -12.96 -1.15 -8.62
CA ASN A 107 -14.38 -1.54 -8.57
C ASN A 107 -15.04 -0.64 -7.50
N ASP A 108 -15.94 0.30 -7.78
CA ASP A 108 -16.57 0.74 -9.01
C ASP A 108 -17.06 2.17 -8.74
N ALA A 109 -17.07 3.00 -9.80
CA ALA A 109 -17.73 4.30 -9.94
C ALA A 109 -17.63 5.35 -8.80
N HIS A 110 -17.15 6.55 -9.20
CA HIS A 110 -17.16 7.84 -8.51
C HIS A 110 -15.91 8.21 -7.69
N ALA A 111 -14.95 8.82 -8.38
CA ALA A 111 -14.48 10.13 -7.93
C ALA A 111 -15.68 11.11 -8.07
N PRO A 112 -15.91 12.04 -7.12
CA PRO A 112 -14.91 13.03 -6.79
C PRO A 112 -14.77 13.39 -5.30
N GLU A 113 -13.62 13.99 -5.00
CA GLU A 113 -13.43 14.98 -3.93
C GLU A 113 -13.50 14.51 -2.48
N GLY A 114 -12.30 14.32 -1.92
CA GLY A 114 -12.09 14.40 -0.49
C GLY A 114 -12.60 15.72 0.04
N ARG A 115 -13.71 15.70 0.76
CA ARG A 115 -14.07 16.79 1.64
C ARG A 115 -13.27 16.65 2.92
N ARG A 116 -11.97 16.97 2.81
CA ARG A 116 -11.15 17.24 3.99
C ARG A 116 -11.91 18.25 4.84
N LEU A 117 -11.98 17.95 6.13
CA LEU A 117 -12.55 18.82 7.16
C LEU A 117 -12.17 20.29 6.93
N SER A 118 -13.17 21.15 6.76
CA SER A 118 -12.93 22.59 6.56
C SER A 118 -12.35 23.22 7.83
N ALA A 119 -11.56 24.29 7.71
CA ALA A 119 -10.92 24.92 8.87
C ALA A 119 -11.93 25.33 9.96
N ALA A 120 -13.13 25.79 9.56
CA ALA A 120 -14.23 26.10 10.47
C ALA A 120 -14.71 24.88 11.26
N GLN A 121 -14.80 23.72 10.60
CA GLN A 121 -15.19 22.46 11.23
C GLN A 121 -14.14 21.97 12.22
N LYS A 122 -12.86 21.97 11.83
CA LYS A 122 -11.76 21.57 12.73
C LYS A 122 -11.74 22.42 14.01
N LYS A 123 -11.89 23.74 13.84
CA LYS A 123 -11.91 24.68 14.95
C LYS A 123 -13.12 24.50 15.86
N LEU A 124 -14.28 24.15 15.29
CA LEU A 124 -15.49 23.83 16.04
C LEU A 124 -15.32 22.55 16.87
N LEU A 125 -14.81 21.47 16.26
CA LEU A 125 -14.51 20.22 16.98
C LEU A 125 -13.49 20.45 18.10
N GLU A 126 -12.41 21.20 17.84
CA GLU A 126 -11.39 21.51 18.84
C GLU A 126 -11.98 22.32 20.01
N SER A 127 -12.80 23.32 19.71
CA SER A 127 -13.45 24.15 20.75
C SER A 127 -14.43 23.33 21.59
N CYS A 128 -15.27 22.50 20.96
CA CYS A 128 -16.21 21.62 21.67
C CYS A 128 -15.47 20.57 22.51
N LEU A 129 -14.36 20.04 21.99
CA LEU A 129 -13.55 19.05 22.70
C LEU A 129 -12.84 19.70 23.89
N ALA A 130 -12.33 20.92 23.71
CA ALA A 130 -11.70 21.70 24.77
C ALA A 130 -12.67 22.07 25.90
N ASP A 131 -13.94 22.31 25.60
CA ASP A 131 -14.97 22.54 26.63
C ASP A 131 -15.21 21.28 27.49
N CYS A 132 -15.01 20.10 26.92
CA CYS A 132 -15.22 18.82 27.60
C CYS A 132 -13.98 18.36 28.40
N ILE A 133 -12.81 18.35 27.76
CA ILE A 133 -11.58 17.78 28.33
C ILE A 133 -10.46 18.80 28.56
N GLY A 134 -10.73 20.08 28.31
CA GLY A 134 -9.78 21.17 28.55
C GLY A 134 -8.67 21.26 27.49
N PRO A 135 -7.54 21.92 27.80
CA PRO A 135 -6.51 22.30 26.84
C PRO A 135 -5.79 21.12 26.16
N MET A 136 -5.98 19.88 26.62
CA MET A 136 -5.47 18.68 25.93
C MET A 136 -6.18 18.41 24.59
N ALA A 137 -7.37 18.98 24.38
CA ALA A 137 -8.14 18.78 23.16
C ALA A 137 -7.39 19.13 21.87
N ALA A 138 -6.59 20.19 21.86
CA ALA A 138 -5.84 20.63 20.67
C ALA A 138 -4.87 19.55 20.17
N ILE A 139 -4.21 18.84 21.09
CA ILE A 139 -3.22 17.80 20.76
C ILE A 139 -3.91 16.59 20.12
N ILE A 140 -5.04 16.17 20.70
CA ILE A 140 -5.82 15.01 20.23
C ILE A 140 -6.48 15.35 18.88
N CYS A 141 -6.98 16.57 18.73
CA CYS A 141 -7.55 17.07 17.49
C CYS A 141 -6.54 17.06 16.33
N GLU A 142 -5.31 17.52 16.55
CA GLU A 142 -4.29 17.61 15.50
C GLU A 142 -3.90 16.24 14.94
N ASP A 143 -3.79 15.23 15.81
CA ASP A 143 -3.50 13.85 15.45
C ASP A 143 -4.64 13.24 14.62
N HIS A 144 -5.88 13.39 15.09
CA HIS A 144 -7.03 12.79 14.43
C HIS A 144 -7.50 13.54 13.17
N PHE A 145 -7.31 14.87 13.06
CA PHE A 145 -7.65 15.65 11.85
C PHE A 145 -6.75 15.37 10.65
N SER A 146 -5.55 14.84 10.90
CA SER A 146 -4.59 14.47 9.87
C SER A 146 -4.88 13.09 9.30
N SER A 147 -5.53 12.22 10.08
CA SER A 147 -5.76 10.82 9.76
C SER A 147 -7.20 10.50 9.34
N ALA A 148 -8.20 11.23 9.84
CA ALA A 148 -9.61 10.92 9.60
C ALA A 148 -10.16 11.53 8.29
N GLY A 149 -10.77 10.69 7.46
CA GLY A 149 -11.25 11.05 6.11
C GLY A 149 -12.58 11.82 6.05
N SER A 150 -13.37 11.87 7.13
CA SER A 150 -14.66 12.56 7.15
C SER A 150 -15.00 13.17 8.50
N PHE A 151 -15.77 14.27 8.49
CA PHE A 151 -16.15 15.03 9.70
C PHE A 151 -16.72 14.13 10.80
N GLN A 152 -17.66 13.27 10.43
CA GLN A 152 -18.39 12.42 11.37
C GLN A 152 -17.52 11.29 11.93
N ALA A 153 -16.61 10.73 11.11
CA ALA A 153 -15.63 9.76 11.59
C ALA A 153 -14.66 10.40 12.61
N THR A 154 -14.30 11.67 12.41
CA THR A 154 -13.47 12.39 13.39
C THR A 154 -14.22 12.68 14.68
N VAL A 155 -15.49 13.10 14.62
CA VAL A 155 -16.31 13.31 15.82
C VAL A 155 -16.41 12.04 16.64
N ASP A 156 -16.61 10.89 15.99
CA ASP A 156 -16.72 9.60 16.68
C ASP A 156 -15.41 9.20 17.35
N ALA A 157 -14.29 9.33 16.63
CA ALA A 157 -12.95 9.07 17.16
C ALA A 157 -12.61 9.98 18.36
N LEU A 158 -12.82 11.29 18.24
CA LEU A 158 -12.55 12.22 19.33
C LEU A 158 -13.44 11.99 20.55
N ALA A 159 -14.70 11.58 20.34
CA ALA A 159 -15.58 11.26 21.44
C ALA A 159 -15.17 9.98 22.19
N ALA A 160 -14.51 9.04 21.51
CA ALA A 160 -13.97 7.83 22.13
C ALA A 160 -12.77 8.14 23.06
N GLU A 161 -12.04 9.23 22.77
CA GLU A 161 -10.92 9.70 23.60
C GLU A 161 -11.38 10.45 24.87
N ILE A 162 -12.65 10.88 24.94
CA ILE A 162 -13.18 11.55 26.12
C ILE A 162 -13.46 10.50 27.22
N PRO A 163 -12.78 10.56 28.38
CA PRO A 163 -12.88 9.50 29.39
C PRO A 163 -14.27 9.38 30.04
N SER A 164 -15.04 10.47 30.06
CA SER A 164 -16.37 10.49 30.65
C SER A 164 -17.45 10.31 29.59
N PRO A 165 -18.23 9.21 29.62
CA PRO A 165 -19.23 8.94 28.60
C PRO A 165 -20.36 9.98 28.56
N GLY A 166 -20.64 10.67 29.67
CA GLY A 166 -21.58 11.79 29.71
C GLY A 166 -21.06 13.02 28.95
N GLN A 167 -19.77 13.32 29.07
CA GLN A 167 -19.12 14.41 28.33
C GLN A 167 -18.92 14.05 26.86
N ALA A 168 -18.59 12.79 26.54
CA ALA A 168 -18.50 12.30 25.17
C ALA A 168 -19.82 12.45 24.42
N ARG A 169 -20.93 12.16 25.10
CA ARG A 169 -22.27 12.31 24.54
C ARG A 169 -22.65 13.78 24.37
N LYS A 170 -22.38 14.63 25.38
CA LYS A 170 -22.57 16.08 25.30
C LYS A 170 -21.73 16.72 24.18
N PHE A 171 -20.48 16.28 24.00
CA PHE A 171 -19.59 16.69 22.91
C PHE A 171 -20.22 16.39 21.54
N ARG A 172 -20.71 15.16 21.33
CA ARG A 172 -21.39 14.77 20.09
C ARG A 172 -22.64 15.63 19.82
N GLU A 173 -23.43 15.91 20.86
CA GLU A 173 -24.62 16.75 20.74
C GLU A 173 -24.28 18.22 20.43
N MET A 174 -23.25 18.80 21.08
CA MET A 174 -22.81 20.17 20.81
C MET A 174 -22.25 20.32 19.39
N VAL A 175 -21.47 19.33 18.93
CA VAL A 175 -20.94 19.32 17.57
C VAL A 175 -22.06 19.16 16.54
N ALA A 176 -23.07 18.33 16.82
CA ALA A 176 -24.23 18.19 15.95
C ALA A 176 -25.10 19.46 15.88
N GLN A 177 -25.21 20.21 16.98
CA GLN A 177 -25.96 21.47 17.03
C GLN A 177 -25.21 22.66 16.39
N GLY A 178 -23.87 22.67 16.42
CA GLY A 178 -23.05 23.75 15.85
C GLY A 178 -22.77 23.65 14.35
N VAL A 179 -23.20 22.57 13.69
CA VAL A 179 -23.00 22.30 12.25
C VAL A 179 -24.29 22.50 11.43
N GLY A 180 -25.38 22.91 12.08
CA GLY A 180 -26.67 23.27 11.45
C GLY A 180 -26.68 24.67 10.84
#